data_AF-N8VXZ6-F1
#
_entry.id   AF-N8VXZ6-F1
#
_cell.length_a   1.000
_cell.length_b   1.000
_cell.length_c   1.000
_cell.angle_alpha   90.00
_cell.angle_beta   90.00
_cell.angle_gamma   90.00
#
_symmetry.space_group_name_H-M   'P 1'
#
loop_
_entity.id
_entity.type
_entity.pdbx_description
1 polymer ?
#
loop_
_entity_poly.entity_id
_entity_poly.type
_entity_poly.pdbx_seq_one_letter_code
_entity_poly.pdbx_strand_id
1 'polypeptide(L)'
;MPDRLELTKNVLFFKSNVSPNDIVIHEILKLATDNKEDNTQFIIDKFRTKKQTQTNIDYTLSIKVFSTVRPVHFLDDDNYEDRIYAYIILMEIDDYLVLLSKSCSTYLQFVKDSFQLIDVSELSKLVGKNADFQKISLRNMTVSEKAIRNRSFEASDLEGSFSSHSAGRSVPSYFKVREQGQTKSISASGRFVESSSRQSVESIVEWAHSQIQLIKNAKENEFLQIFAKKVLLNDVLSSCNPAALLIDVSAIEERIEDGIISLKYERKRKEKINGKTKRVKKVIDVPNVISDKLFLRLGAVYEIDSNLDIVSLEESTKINRNKKHCLFIRNY
;
A
#
# COMPACT_ATOMS: atom_id res chain seq x y z
N MET A 1 31.05 -6.80 3.86
CA MET A 1 30.03 -7.49 4.70
C MET A 1 28.65 -7.47 4.07
N PRO A 2 28.11 -6.36 3.51
CA PRO A 2 26.89 -6.38 2.68
C PRO A 2 26.96 -7.40 1.52
N ASP A 3 28.18 -7.68 1.07
CA ASP A 3 28.53 -8.59 -0.02
C ASP A 3 28.19 -10.07 0.28
N ARG A 4 27.85 -10.40 1.53
CA ARG A 4 27.37 -11.74 1.94
C ARG A 4 25.85 -11.91 1.80
N LEU A 5 25.12 -10.86 1.44
CA LEU A 5 23.67 -10.93 1.31
C LEU A 5 23.25 -11.50 -0.03
N GLU A 6 22.40 -12.52 0.07
CA GLU A 6 21.74 -13.16 -1.05
C GLU A 6 20.24 -12.84 -1.00
N LEU A 7 19.82 -11.94 -1.89
CA LEU A 7 18.51 -11.32 -1.89
C LEU A 7 17.64 -11.82 -3.04
N THR A 8 16.35 -11.90 -2.81
CA THR A 8 15.38 -12.09 -3.88
C THR A 8 14.95 -10.74 -4.45
N LYS A 9 14.56 -10.73 -5.72
CA LYS A 9 14.00 -9.54 -6.39
C LYS A 9 12.57 -9.31 -5.91
N ASN A 10 12.41 -8.76 -4.71
CA ASN A 10 11.13 -8.38 -4.12
C ASN A 10 11.24 -6.95 -3.60
N VAL A 11 10.80 -6.00 -4.42
CA VAL A 11 11.11 -4.59 -4.24
C VAL A 11 9.87 -3.71 -4.29
N LEU A 12 9.98 -2.54 -3.69
CA LEU A 12 9.09 -1.40 -3.89
C LEU A 12 9.89 -0.28 -4.55
N PHE A 13 9.32 0.35 -5.58
CA PHE A 13 9.90 1.53 -6.21
C PHE A 13 9.17 2.77 -5.75
N PHE A 14 9.93 3.78 -5.36
CA PHE A 14 9.43 5.10 -5.06
C PHE A 14 10.14 6.12 -5.94
N LYS A 15 9.39 7.08 -6.49
CA LYS A 15 9.94 8.25 -7.14
C LYS A 15 10.26 9.32 -6.10
N SER A 16 11.45 9.88 -6.23
CA SER A 16 11.96 10.94 -5.39
C SER A 16 11.97 12.24 -6.18
N ASN A 17 11.01 13.13 -5.91
CA ASN A 17 10.96 14.45 -6.54
C ASN A 17 12.07 15.39 -6.03
N VAL A 18 12.70 15.03 -4.91
CA VAL A 18 13.83 15.73 -4.28
C VAL A 18 14.83 14.67 -3.83
N SER A 19 16.13 14.99 -3.80
CA SER A 19 17.14 14.08 -3.24
C SER A 19 16.74 13.67 -1.81
N PRO A 20 16.77 12.37 -1.46
CA PRO A 20 16.45 11.91 -0.12
C PRO A 20 17.38 12.58 0.90
N ASN A 21 16.79 13.22 1.91
CA ASN A 21 17.53 13.84 3.03
C ASN A 21 17.90 12.77 4.07
N ASP A 22 19.08 12.89 4.66
CA ASP A 22 19.60 12.05 5.74
C ASP A 22 18.59 11.87 6.88
N ILE A 23 17.88 12.93 7.26
CA ILE A 23 16.85 12.88 8.32
C ILE A 23 15.74 11.88 7.96
N VAL A 24 15.26 11.92 6.72
CA VAL A 24 14.17 11.06 6.25
C VAL A 24 14.63 9.61 6.18
N ILE A 25 15.81 9.35 5.62
CA ILE A 25 16.37 7.99 5.53
C ILE A 25 16.63 7.42 6.91
N HIS A 26 17.15 8.23 7.84
CA HIS A 26 17.38 7.80 9.21
C HIS A 26 16.08 7.41 9.92
N GLU A 27 15.02 8.21 9.78
CA GLU A 27 13.73 7.91 10.40
C GLU A 27 13.09 6.64 9.80
N ILE A 28 13.20 6.42 8.49
CA ILE A 28 12.76 5.16 7.85
C ILE A 28 13.47 3.97 8.47
N LEU A 29 14.80 4.02 8.57
CA LEU A 29 15.60 2.93 9.13
C LEU A 29 15.25 2.69 10.60
N LYS A 30 15.09 3.76 11.39
CA LYS A 30 14.70 3.68 12.79
C LYS A 30 13.36 2.95 12.94
N LEU A 31 12.29 3.46 12.31
CA LEU A 31 10.95 2.86 12.34
C LEU A 31 10.95 1.42 11.84
N ALA A 32 11.72 1.10 10.80
CA ALA A 32 11.80 -0.26 10.25
C ALA A 32 12.46 -1.25 11.22
N THR A 33 13.27 -0.76 12.16
CA THR A 33 14.03 -1.58 13.12
C THR A 33 13.46 -1.54 14.53
N ASP A 34 12.28 -0.96 14.76
CA ASP A 34 11.64 -0.87 16.08
C ASP A 34 11.36 -2.25 16.71
N ASN A 35 11.19 -3.31 15.93
CA ASN A 35 11.00 -4.68 16.41
C ASN A 35 12.31 -5.45 16.61
N LYS A 36 13.45 -4.77 16.56
CA LYS A 36 14.73 -5.40 16.83
C LYS A 36 14.76 -5.93 18.26
N GLU A 37 15.30 -7.12 18.42
CA GLU A 37 15.51 -7.73 19.73
C GLU A 37 16.41 -6.87 20.62
N ASP A 38 16.00 -6.71 21.88
CA ASP A 38 16.71 -5.91 22.88
C ASP A 38 18.13 -6.46 23.12
N ASN A 39 19.07 -5.57 23.46
CA ASN A 39 20.46 -5.89 23.79
C ASN A 39 21.27 -6.63 22.70
N THR A 40 20.75 -6.77 21.49
CA THR A 40 21.50 -7.30 20.34
C THR A 40 22.17 -6.17 19.54
N GLN A 41 23.19 -6.49 18.75
CA GLN A 41 23.79 -5.53 17.80
C GLN A 41 23.24 -5.73 16.38
N PHE A 42 23.31 -4.69 15.55
CA PHE A 42 23.09 -4.85 14.12
C PHE A 42 24.20 -5.72 13.51
N ILE A 43 23.81 -6.71 12.72
CA ILE A 43 24.75 -7.58 11.98
C ILE A 43 25.39 -6.79 10.84
N ILE A 44 24.57 -5.95 10.20
CA ILE A 44 24.99 -4.99 9.19
C ILE A 44 24.31 -3.68 9.54
N ASP A 45 25.08 -2.61 9.62
CA ASP A 45 24.59 -1.25 9.75
C ASP A 45 25.45 -0.35 8.84
N LYS A 46 24.86 0.09 7.74
CA LYS A 46 25.48 1.03 6.81
C LYS A 46 24.47 2.10 6.49
N PHE A 47 24.91 3.35 6.61
CA PHE A 47 24.09 4.51 6.32
C PHE A 47 24.70 5.24 5.12
N ARG A 48 23.86 5.49 4.10
CA ARG A 48 24.14 6.27 2.90
C ARG A 48 25.56 6.11 2.33
N THR A 49 26.00 4.87 2.19
CA THR A 49 27.30 4.57 1.59
C THR A 49 27.20 4.68 0.07
N LYS A 50 27.89 5.65 -0.52
CA LYS A 50 27.98 5.79 -1.98
C LYS A 50 28.83 4.66 -2.56
N LYS A 51 28.32 4.05 -3.62
CA LYS A 51 28.96 2.95 -4.34
C LYS A 51 28.69 3.09 -5.82
N GLN A 52 29.46 2.36 -6.61
CA GLN A 52 29.29 2.22 -8.05
C GLN A 52 29.30 0.73 -8.39
N THR A 53 28.42 0.30 -9.28
CA THR A 53 28.43 -1.08 -9.80
C THR A 53 29.56 -1.28 -10.80
N GLN A 54 29.88 -2.52 -11.14
CA GLN A 54 30.81 -2.88 -12.22
C GLN A 54 30.37 -2.33 -13.59
N THR A 55 29.06 -2.09 -13.76
CA THR A 55 28.46 -1.48 -14.95
C THR A 55 28.39 0.05 -14.90
N ASN A 56 29.11 0.70 -13.98
CA ASN A 56 29.16 2.16 -13.78
C ASN A 56 27.81 2.79 -13.41
N ILE A 57 26.98 2.08 -12.63
CA ILE A 57 25.74 2.64 -12.08
C ILE A 57 26.04 3.16 -10.68
N ASP A 58 25.89 4.47 -10.49
CA ASP A 58 26.05 5.10 -9.19
C ASP A 58 24.81 4.87 -8.32
N TYR A 59 25.04 4.49 -7.07
CA TYR A 59 23.96 4.31 -6.10
C TYR A 59 24.39 4.65 -4.68
N THR A 60 23.42 5.04 -3.85
CA THR A 60 23.64 5.21 -2.41
C THR A 60 22.89 4.12 -1.64
N LEU A 61 23.62 3.39 -0.81
CA LEU A 61 23.10 2.24 -0.07
C LEU A 61 22.96 2.57 1.42
N SER A 62 21.76 2.36 1.94
CA SER A 62 21.53 2.24 3.39
C SER A 62 20.95 0.87 3.71
N ILE A 63 21.51 0.19 4.70
CA ILE A 63 21.13 -1.17 5.04
C ILE A 63 21.26 -1.44 6.53
N LYS A 64 20.24 -2.09 7.10
CA LYS A 64 20.27 -2.66 8.43
C LYS A 64 19.84 -4.12 8.42
N VAL A 65 20.60 -4.97 9.10
CA VAL A 65 20.28 -6.40 9.33
C VAL A 65 20.34 -6.68 10.83
N PHE A 66 19.31 -7.31 11.37
CA PHE A 66 19.12 -7.46 12.81
C PHE A 66 18.28 -8.71 13.16
N SER A 67 18.37 -9.18 14.41
CA SER A 67 17.47 -10.21 14.93
C SER A 67 16.18 -9.60 15.48
N THR A 68 15.07 -10.33 15.36
CA THR A 68 13.77 -10.01 15.91
C THR A 68 13.12 -11.29 16.42
N VAL A 69 12.31 -11.17 17.47
CA VAL A 69 11.57 -12.28 18.08
C VAL A 69 10.08 -12.17 17.75
N ARG A 70 9.41 -13.30 17.61
CA ARG A 70 7.97 -13.38 17.35
C ARG A 70 7.34 -14.48 18.20
N PRO A 71 6.11 -14.29 18.68
CA PRO A 71 5.41 -15.33 19.42
C PRO A 71 5.13 -16.56 18.54
N VAL A 72 5.16 -17.75 19.13
CA VAL A 72 4.86 -19.01 18.44
C VAL A 72 3.36 -19.25 18.43
N HIS A 73 2.68 -18.76 17.39
CA HIS A 73 1.21 -18.75 17.31
C HIS A 73 0.51 -20.12 17.26
N PHE A 74 1.24 -21.22 17.04
CA PHE A 74 0.66 -22.57 17.07
C PHE A 74 0.78 -23.25 18.43
N LEU A 75 1.40 -22.59 19.42
CA LEU A 75 1.44 -23.01 20.81
C LEU A 75 0.62 -22.03 21.64
N ASP A 76 -0.22 -22.56 22.53
CA ASP A 76 -0.95 -21.78 23.53
C ASP A 76 -0.05 -21.54 24.77
N ASP A 77 1.15 -21.01 24.52
CA ASP A 77 2.16 -20.71 25.53
C ASP A 77 3.04 -19.53 25.10
N ASP A 78 2.90 -18.41 25.80
CA ASP A 78 3.62 -17.16 25.54
C ASP A 78 5.12 -17.21 25.89
N ASN A 79 5.61 -18.30 26.49
CA ASN A 79 7.03 -18.46 26.82
C ASN A 79 7.90 -18.86 25.62
N TYR A 80 7.29 -19.22 24.48
CA TYR A 80 8.00 -19.64 23.29
C TYR A 80 8.01 -18.56 22.22
N GLU A 81 9.21 -18.26 21.71
CA GLU A 81 9.43 -17.27 20.66
C GLU A 81 10.31 -17.84 19.53
N ASP A 82 9.94 -17.49 18.29
CA ASP A 82 10.79 -17.68 17.12
C ASP A 82 11.74 -16.50 16.97
N ARG A 83 13.05 -16.75 17.08
CA ARG A 83 14.07 -15.77 16.71
C ARG A 83 14.38 -15.87 15.23
N ILE A 84 14.13 -14.78 14.50
CA ILE A 84 14.40 -14.66 13.06
C ILE A 84 15.29 -13.46 12.75
N TYR A 85 15.88 -13.46 11.55
CA TYR A 85 16.63 -12.32 11.05
C TYR A 85 15.80 -11.47 10.08
N ALA A 86 15.82 -10.17 10.32
CA ALA A 86 15.15 -9.14 9.57
C ALA A 86 16.16 -8.22 8.86
N TYR A 87 15.71 -7.57 7.81
CA TYR A 87 16.52 -6.57 7.10
C TYR A 87 15.67 -5.48 6.48
N ILE A 88 16.26 -4.29 6.36
CA ILE A 88 15.77 -3.17 5.55
C ILE A 88 16.94 -2.68 4.68
N ILE A 89 16.68 -2.53 3.39
CA ILE A 89 17.65 -2.07 2.38
C ILE A 89 16.99 -0.96 1.57
N LEU A 90 17.68 0.17 1.51
CA LEU A 90 17.31 1.36 0.76
C LEU A 90 18.42 1.62 -0.26
N MET A 91 18.05 1.65 -1.53
CA MET A 91 18.96 1.93 -2.64
C MET A 91 18.46 3.17 -3.37
N GLU A 92 19.23 4.25 -3.28
CA GLU A 92 18.98 5.48 -4.03
C GLU A 92 19.69 5.33 -5.38
N ILE A 93 18.91 5.29 -6.47
CA ILE A 93 19.37 5.09 -7.85
C ILE A 93 18.65 6.13 -8.71
N ASP A 94 19.39 6.99 -9.41
CA ASP A 94 18.83 8.16 -10.10
C ASP A 94 17.88 8.99 -9.19
N ASP A 95 16.67 9.27 -9.67
CA ASP A 95 15.54 9.91 -9.00
C ASP A 95 14.61 8.90 -8.30
N TYR A 96 15.09 7.68 -8.00
CA TYR A 96 14.30 6.61 -7.40
C TYR A 96 14.90 6.11 -6.09
N LEU A 97 14.01 5.74 -5.18
CA LEU A 97 14.31 4.98 -3.97
C LEU A 97 13.75 3.57 -4.12
N VAL A 98 14.63 2.59 -4.18
CA VAL A 98 14.28 1.16 -4.26
C VAL A 98 14.40 0.55 -2.88
N LEU A 99 13.32 -0.10 -2.42
CA LEU A 99 13.20 -0.59 -1.07
C LEU A 99 13.02 -2.12 -1.04
N LEU A 100 13.85 -2.80 -0.26
CA LEU A 100 13.70 -4.21 0.08
C LEU A 100 13.60 -4.34 1.60
N SER A 101 12.64 -5.10 2.08
CA SER A 101 12.51 -5.35 3.51
C SER A 101 11.97 -6.74 3.80
N LYS A 102 12.43 -7.33 4.88
CA LYS A 102 11.88 -8.58 5.41
C LYS A 102 11.76 -8.47 6.93
N SER A 103 10.57 -8.80 7.43
CA SER A 103 10.30 -8.93 8.86
C SER A 103 10.57 -7.67 9.71
N CYS A 104 10.39 -6.50 9.13
CA CYS A 104 10.50 -5.19 9.79
C CYS A 104 9.20 -4.77 10.49
N SER A 105 9.33 -3.83 11.42
CA SER A 105 8.22 -3.02 11.98
C SER A 105 7.51 -2.17 10.93
N THR A 106 6.43 -1.50 11.33
CA THR A 106 5.64 -0.63 10.44
C THR A 106 6.38 0.67 10.13
N TYR A 107 6.95 0.79 8.93
CA TYR A 107 7.61 2.02 8.44
C TYR A 107 7.00 2.53 7.12
N LEU A 108 6.26 1.68 6.39
CA LEU A 108 5.89 1.93 4.99
C LEU A 108 5.00 3.17 4.81
N GLN A 109 4.16 3.51 5.79
CA GLN A 109 3.33 4.71 5.72
C GLN A 109 4.19 5.97 5.69
N PHE A 110 5.20 6.06 6.56
CA PHE A 110 6.13 7.18 6.59
C PHE A 110 6.89 7.35 5.26
N VAL A 111 7.26 6.23 4.62
CA VAL A 111 7.89 6.25 3.28
C VAL A 111 6.92 6.82 2.24
N LYS A 112 5.66 6.40 2.25
CA LYS A 112 4.63 6.90 1.32
C LYS A 112 4.28 8.38 1.53
N ASP A 113 4.44 8.88 2.74
CA ASP A 113 4.24 10.30 3.05
C ASP A 113 5.43 11.16 2.57
N SER A 114 6.62 10.55 2.50
CA SER A 114 7.87 11.22 2.11
C SER A 114 8.21 11.09 0.62
N PHE A 115 7.81 9.98 -0.02
CA PHE A 115 8.13 9.64 -1.40
C PHE A 115 6.90 9.14 -2.16
N GLN A 116 6.88 9.35 -3.47
CA GLN A 116 5.78 8.91 -4.31
C GLN A 116 5.96 7.44 -4.68
N LEU A 117 5.11 6.55 -4.15
CA LEU A 117 5.10 5.15 -4.56
C LEU A 117 4.75 5.03 -6.05
N ILE A 118 5.53 4.26 -6.81
CA ILE A 118 5.18 3.90 -8.19
C ILE A 118 3.95 2.99 -8.16
N ASP A 119 2.89 3.40 -8.84
CA ASP A 119 1.64 2.66 -8.83
C ASP A 119 1.64 1.47 -9.79
N VAL A 120 0.59 0.66 -9.71
CA VAL A 120 0.43 -0.54 -10.54
C VAL A 120 0.38 -0.23 -12.04
N SER A 121 -0.13 0.94 -12.43
CA SER A 121 -0.24 1.36 -13.83
C SER A 121 1.08 1.88 -14.41
N GLU A 122 1.98 2.38 -13.58
CA GLU A 122 3.36 2.64 -14.00
C GLU A 122 4.19 1.35 -14.02
N LEU A 123 4.00 0.47 -13.02
CA LEU A 123 4.68 -0.83 -12.96
C LEU A 123 4.25 -1.78 -14.08
N SER A 124 3.04 -1.63 -14.65
CA SER A 124 2.59 -2.44 -15.79
C SER A 124 3.49 -2.31 -17.01
N LYS A 125 4.26 -1.22 -17.13
CA LYS A 125 5.29 -1.04 -18.16
C LYS A 125 6.47 -2.01 -18.04
N LEU A 126 6.66 -2.65 -16.89
CA LEU A 126 7.69 -3.68 -16.66
C LEU A 126 7.30 -5.03 -17.28
N VAL A 127 6.05 -5.17 -17.71
CA VAL A 127 5.57 -6.33 -18.44
C VAL A 127 5.84 -6.12 -19.92
N GLY A 128 6.69 -6.96 -20.51
CA GLY A 128 6.94 -6.88 -21.94
C GLY A 128 5.73 -7.28 -22.78
N LYS A 129 5.84 -7.09 -24.09
CA LYS A 129 4.74 -7.30 -25.04
C LYS A 129 4.32 -8.77 -25.16
N ASN A 130 5.27 -9.70 -25.05
CA ASN A 130 5.05 -11.12 -25.27
C ASN A 130 5.00 -11.89 -23.94
N ALA A 131 4.45 -11.26 -22.90
CA ALA A 131 4.38 -11.86 -21.57
C ALA A 131 3.09 -12.67 -21.43
N ASP A 132 3.20 -13.93 -21.03
CA ASP A 132 2.03 -14.79 -20.81
C ASP A 132 1.38 -14.40 -19.48
N PHE A 133 0.16 -13.89 -19.52
CA PHE A 133 -0.57 -13.53 -18.30
C PHE A 133 -1.10 -14.78 -17.61
N GLN A 134 -0.46 -15.19 -16.52
CA GLN A 134 -0.84 -16.41 -15.80
C GLN A 134 -1.96 -16.17 -14.81
N LYS A 135 -1.95 -15.01 -14.15
CA LYS A 135 -2.96 -14.65 -13.15
C LYS A 135 -3.22 -13.16 -13.18
N ILE A 136 -4.48 -12.77 -13.05
CA ILE A 136 -4.87 -11.38 -12.80
C ILE A 136 -5.94 -11.35 -11.70
N SER A 137 -5.82 -10.39 -10.80
CA SER A 137 -6.87 -10.04 -9.83
C SER A 137 -7.36 -8.64 -10.13
N LEU A 138 -8.67 -8.50 -10.17
CA LEU A 138 -9.39 -7.32 -10.59
C LEU A 138 -10.31 -6.86 -9.48
N ARG A 139 -10.41 -5.54 -9.27
CA ARG A 139 -11.43 -4.91 -8.45
C ARG A 139 -12.48 -4.28 -9.37
N ASN A 140 -13.73 -4.67 -9.24
CA ASN A 140 -14.83 -4.11 -10.02
C ASN A 140 -15.23 -2.73 -9.50
N MET A 141 -15.46 -1.80 -10.41
CA MET A 141 -16.04 -0.48 -10.14
C MET A 141 -17.56 -0.61 -10.07
N THR A 142 -18.06 -1.03 -8.91
CA THR A 142 -19.49 -1.20 -8.65
C THR A 142 -19.88 -0.58 -7.31
N VAL A 143 -21.09 0.00 -7.28
CA VAL A 143 -21.71 0.59 -6.10
C VAL A 143 -22.72 -0.34 -5.42
N SER A 144 -23.02 -1.49 -6.05
CA SER A 144 -23.99 -2.45 -5.53
C SER A 144 -23.38 -3.37 -4.48
N GLU A 145 -24.07 -3.53 -3.35
CA GLU A 145 -23.70 -4.45 -2.27
C GLU A 145 -23.67 -5.92 -2.73
N LYS A 146 -24.57 -6.29 -3.64
CA LYS A 146 -24.68 -7.67 -4.15
C LYS A 146 -23.74 -7.96 -5.32
N ALA A 147 -22.98 -6.97 -5.76
CA ALA A 147 -22.08 -7.13 -6.90
C ALA A 147 -20.76 -7.77 -6.49
N ILE A 148 -20.21 -8.61 -7.37
CA ILE A 148 -18.88 -9.18 -7.19
C ILE A 148 -17.87 -8.03 -7.12
N ARG A 149 -17.15 -7.91 -6.01
CA ARG A 149 -16.16 -6.84 -5.78
C ARG A 149 -14.79 -7.17 -6.35
N ASN A 150 -14.32 -8.38 -6.11
CA ASN A 150 -13.03 -8.86 -6.59
C ASN A 150 -13.21 -10.11 -7.43
N ARG A 151 -12.47 -10.22 -8.53
CA ARG A 151 -12.38 -11.42 -9.36
C ARG A 151 -10.92 -11.76 -9.53
N SER A 152 -10.59 -13.06 -9.52
CA SER A 152 -9.28 -13.52 -9.92
C SER A 152 -9.42 -14.55 -11.02
N PHE A 153 -8.66 -14.36 -12.09
CA PHE A 153 -8.58 -15.27 -13.22
C PHE A 153 -7.18 -15.86 -13.27
N GLU A 154 -7.09 -17.13 -13.65
CA GLU A 154 -5.83 -17.87 -13.76
C GLU A 154 -5.92 -18.79 -14.97
N ALA A 155 -4.90 -18.74 -15.83
CA ALA A 155 -4.80 -19.53 -17.04
C ALA A 155 -3.31 -19.70 -17.42
N SER A 156 -3.01 -20.53 -18.42
CA SER A 156 -1.65 -20.57 -18.99
C SER A 156 -1.30 -19.26 -19.69
N ASP A 157 -2.27 -18.72 -20.43
CA ASP A 157 -2.26 -17.38 -21.00
C ASP A 157 -3.68 -16.78 -20.96
N LEU A 158 -3.84 -15.72 -20.17
CA LEU A 158 -5.10 -15.00 -20.02
C LEU A 158 -5.37 -14.09 -21.22
N GLU A 159 -4.37 -13.60 -21.94
CA GLU A 159 -4.61 -12.65 -23.04
C GLU A 159 -5.50 -13.28 -24.12
N GLY A 160 -5.22 -14.53 -24.51
CA GLY A 160 -6.04 -15.26 -25.47
C GLY A 160 -7.39 -15.78 -24.96
N SER A 161 -7.61 -15.82 -23.64
CA SER A 161 -8.79 -16.45 -23.03
C SER A 161 -9.72 -15.48 -22.29
N PHE A 162 -9.27 -14.26 -22.04
CA PHE A 162 -9.99 -13.29 -21.24
C PHE A 162 -11.01 -12.49 -22.07
N SER A 163 -12.26 -12.45 -21.63
CA SER A 163 -13.29 -11.63 -22.26
C SER A 163 -13.12 -10.16 -21.90
N SER A 164 -12.89 -9.31 -22.90
CA SER A 164 -12.70 -7.86 -22.74
C SER A 164 -13.99 -7.09 -22.42
N HIS A 165 -15.17 -7.70 -22.57
CA HIS A 165 -16.48 -7.02 -22.51
C HIS A 165 -16.75 -6.27 -21.19
N SER A 166 -16.05 -6.61 -20.10
CA SER A 166 -16.19 -5.90 -18.82
C SER A 166 -14.86 -5.39 -18.26
N ALA A 167 -13.76 -5.49 -19.02
CA ALA A 167 -12.43 -5.13 -18.55
C ALA A 167 -12.33 -3.64 -18.14
N GLY A 168 -12.95 -2.75 -18.93
CA GLY A 168 -12.99 -1.31 -18.65
C GLY A 168 -13.78 -0.90 -17.40
N ARG A 169 -14.43 -1.85 -16.70
CA ARG A 169 -15.12 -1.63 -15.42
C ARG A 169 -14.36 -2.24 -14.24
N SER A 170 -13.13 -2.67 -14.47
CA SER A 170 -12.32 -3.40 -13.51
C SER A 170 -10.93 -2.79 -13.46
N VAL A 171 -10.45 -2.54 -12.25
CA VAL A 171 -9.10 -2.02 -12.00
C VAL A 171 -8.20 -3.19 -11.58
N PRO A 172 -7.10 -3.47 -12.30
CA PRO A 172 -6.15 -4.50 -11.91
C PRO A 172 -5.51 -4.16 -10.56
N SER A 173 -5.57 -5.13 -9.66
CA SER A 173 -4.99 -5.05 -8.33
C SER A 173 -3.82 -6.02 -8.16
N TYR A 174 -3.72 -7.06 -8.98
CA TYR A 174 -2.58 -7.96 -9.01
C TYR A 174 -2.46 -8.59 -10.38
N PHE A 175 -1.23 -8.84 -10.84
CA PHE A 175 -1.02 -9.73 -11.97
C PHE A 175 0.30 -10.47 -11.83
N LYS A 176 0.32 -11.68 -12.40
CA LYS A 176 1.47 -12.57 -12.50
C LYS A 176 1.64 -12.95 -13.96
N VAL A 177 2.83 -12.71 -14.47
CA VAL A 177 3.17 -12.97 -15.88
C VAL A 177 4.38 -13.88 -15.96
N ARG A 178 4.48 -14.63 -17.05
CA ARG A 178 5.68 -15.37 -17.42
C ARG A 178 6.30 -14.70 -18.64
N GLU A 179 7.57 -14.37 -18.54
CA GLU A 179 8.32 -13.72 -19.61
C GLU A 179 9.73 -14.29 -19.63
N GLN A 180 10.19 -14.76 -20.79
CA GLN A 180 11.54 -15.33 -20.98
C GLN A 180 11.89 -16.41 -19.93
N GLY A 181 10.92 -17.26 -19.58
CA GLY A 181 11.09 -18.33 -18.59
C GLY A 181 11.09 -17.86 -17.13
N GLN A 182 11.05 -16.56 -16.85
CA GLN A 182 10.95 -16.00 -15.51
C GLN A 182 9.51 -15.59 -15.20
N THR A 183 9.14 -15.72 -13.93
CA THR A 183 7.84 -15.27 -13.44
C THR A 183 7.97 -13.91 -12.80
N LYS A 184 7.18 -12.93 -13.24
CA LYS A 184 7.08 -11.61 -12.64
C LYS A 184 5.70 -11.44 -12.02
N SER A 185 5.60 -10.70 -10.91
CA SER A 185 4.31 -10.33 -10.34
C SER A 185 4.31 -8.93 -9.76
N ILE A 186 3.20 -8.23 -9.93
CA ILE A 186 2.95 -6.89 -9.43
C ILE A 186 1.69 -6.93 -8.59
N SER A 187 1.76 -6.36 -7.39
CA SER A 187 0.63 -6.31 -6.46
C SER A 187 0.09 -4.90 -6.25
N ALA A 188 -1.11 -4.81 -5.69
CA ALA A 188 -1.81 -3.55 -5.40
C ALA A 188 -1.01 -2.61 -4.49
N SER A 189 -0.10 -3.19 -3.70
CA SER A 189 0.81 -2.47 -2.82
C SER A 189 1.95 -1.75 -3.53
N GLY A 190 2.07 -1.90 -4.87
CA GLY A 190 3.20 -1.43 -5.66
C GLY A 190 4.42 -2.34 -5.60
N ARG A 191 4.32 -3.49 -4.93
CA ARG A 191 5.43 -4.44 -4.81
C ARG A 191 5.61 -5.22 -6.11
N PHE A 192 6.83 -5.18 -6.63
CA PHE A 192 7.28 -5.92 -7.80
C PHE A 192 8.15 -7.10 -7.36
N VAL A 193 7.82 -8.29 -7.85
CA VAL A 193 8.55 -9.51 -7.57
C VAL A 193 8.93 -10.20 -8.87
N GLU A 194 10.20 -10.52 -9.04
CA GLU A 194 10.70 -11.33 -10.14
C GLU A 194 11.33 -12.61 -9.59
N SER A 195 10.91 -13.75 -10.13
CA SER A 195 11.42 -15.06 -9.72
C SER A 195 12.83 -15.24 -10.26
N SER A 196 13.81 -15.23 -9.37
CA SER A 196 15.20 -15.52 -9.67
C SER A 196 15.85 -16.32 -8.55
N SER A 197 17.04 -16.88 -8.81
CA SER A 197 17.96 -17.24 -7.72
C SER A 197 18.26 -16.01 -6.86
N ARG A 198 18.76 -16.24 -5.65
CA ARG A 198 19.20 -15.13 -4.81
C ARG A 198 20.44 -14.46 -5.41
N GLN A 199 20.50 -13.14 -5.32
CA GLN A 199 21.52 -12.32 -5.96
C GLN A 199 22.17 -11.37 -4.95
N SER A 200 23.37 -10.88 -5.28
CA SER A 200 24.07 -9.88 -4.48
C SER A 200 23.33 -8.53 -4.50
N VAL A 201 23.63 -7.65 -3.55
CA VAL A 201 23.09 -6.27 -3.54
C VAL A 201 23.41 -5.55 -4.85
N GLU A 202 24.63 -5.70 -5.36
CA GLU A 202 25.06 -5.05 -6.60
C GLU A 202 24.24 -5.53 -7.81
N SER A 203 24.05 -6.85 -7.96
CA SER A 203 23.21 -7.38 -9.04
C SER A 203 21.75 -6.94 -8.94
N ILE A 204 21.23 -6.77 -7.72
CA ILE A 204 19.88 -6.20 -7.50
C ILE A 204 19.84 -4.72 -7.92
N VAL A 205 20.90 -3.93 -7.67
CA VAL A 205 20.99 -2.53 -8.12
C VAL A 205 20.98 -2.46 -9.65
N GLU A 206 21.80 -3.27 -10.32
CA GLU A 206 21.86 -3.30 -11.79
C GLU A 206 20.51 -3.68 -12.40
N TRP A 207 19.88 -4.72 -11.84
CA TRP A 207 18.54 -5.11 -12.23
C TRP A 207 17.53 -3.99 -11.96
N ALA A 208 17.52 -3.39 -10.78
CA ALA A 208 16.58 -2.34 -10.42
C ALA A 208 16.74 -1.09 -11.32
N HIS A 209 17.97 -0.72 -11.66
CA HIS A 209 18.25 0.34 -12.62
C HIS A 209 17.65 0.00 -14.00
N SER A 210 17.80 -1.23 -14.49
CA SER A 210 17.15 -1.64 -15.76
C SER A 210 15.62 -1.51 -15.71
N GLN A 211 15.00 -1.82 -14.57
CA GLN A 211 13.55 -1.66 -14.38
C GLN A 211 13.14 -0.18 -14.33
N ILE A 212 13.93 0.68 -13.68
CA ILE A 212 13.72 2.13 -13.67
C ILE A 212 13.74 2.69 -15.10
N GLN A 213 14.69 2.25 -15.94
CA GLN A 213 14.74 2.68 -17.35
C GLN A 213 13.50 2.22 -18.14
N LEU A 214 12.96 1.03 -17.85
CA LEU A 214 11.71 0.57 -18.45
C LEU A 214 10.51 1.39 -17.97
N ILE A 215 10.40 1.71 -16.68
CA ILE A 215 9.30 2.56 -16.15
C ILE A 215 9.30 3.94 -16.84
N LYS A 216 10.49 4.52 -17.07
CA LYS A 216 10.67 5.81 -17.75
C LYS A 216 10.25 5.77 -19.22
N ASN A 217 10.62 4.73 -19.95
CA ASN A 217 10.60 4.74 -21.42
C ASN A 217 9.60 3.78 -22.08
N ALA A 218 9.20 2.70 -21.41
CA ALA A 218 8.38 1.67 -22.02
C ALA A 218 6.91 2.08 -22.12
N LYS A 219 6.24 1.57 -23.16
CA LYS A 219 4.79 1.60 -23.28
C LYS A 219 4.20 0.45 -22.49
N GLU A 220 3.01 0.68 -21.92
CA GLU A 220 2.24 -0.36 -21.26
C GLU A 220 1.83 -1.47 -22.24
N ASN A 221 1.82 -2.71 -21.76
CA ASN A 221 1.34 -3.87 -22.50
C ASN A 221 -0.13 -3.69 -22.94
N GLU A 222 -0.45 -4.08 -24.18
CA GLU A 222 -1.77 -3.88 -24.81
C GLU A 222 -2.91 -4.55 -24.03
N PHE A 223 -2.67 -5.74 -23.47
CA PHE A 223 -3.64 -6.44 -22.63
C PHE A 223 -3.95 -5.66 -21.35
N LEU A 224 -3.02 -4.89 -20.79
CA LEU A 224 -3.30 -4.10 -19.59
C LEU A 224 -4.04 -2.79 -19.91
N GLN A 225 -4.00 -2.33 -21.16
CA GLN A 225 -4.66 -1.09 -21.59
C GLN A 225 -6.19 -1.19 -21.64
N ILE A 226 -6.77 -2.40 -21.78
CA ILE A 226 -8.23 -2.57 -21.84
C ILE A 226 -8.92 -2.37 -20.47
N PHE A 227 -8.14 -2.34 -19.39
CA PHE A 227 -8.65 -2.22 -18.03
C PHE A 227 -8.77 -0.76 -17.56
N ALA A 228 -9.61 -0.54 -16.56
CA ALA A 228 -9.70 0.77 -15.91
C ALA A 228 -8.42 1.09 -15.14
N LYS A 229 -8.01 2.36 -15.17
CA LYS A 229 -6.81 2.87 -14.50
C LYS A 229 -7.17 3.69 -13.28
N LYS A 230 -6.25 3.75 -12.33
CA LYS A 230 -6.30 4.75 -11.27
C LYS A 230 -5.99 6.10 -11.89
N VAL A 231 -6.77 7.11 -11.52
CA VAL A 231 -6.54 8.51 -11.92
C VAL A 231 -6.41 9.32 -10.64
N LEU A 232 -5.51 10.31 -10.63
CA LEU A 232 -5.42 11.22 -9.50
C LEU A 232 -6.75 11.98 -9.37
N LEU A 233 -7.29 12.00 -8.15
CA LEU A 233 -8.57 12.67 -7.89
C LEU A 233 -8.55 14.13 -8.35
N ASN A 234 -7.43 14.83 -8.20
CA ASN A 234 -7.27 16.20 -8.64
C ASN A 234 -7.49 16.40 -10.14
N ASP A 235 -6.99 15.46 -10.95
CA ASP A 235 -7.12 15.51 -12.40
C ASP A 235 -8.59 15.34 -12.80
N VAL A 236 -9.29 14.42 -12.14
CA VAL A 236 -10.73 14.21 -12.33
C VAL A 236 -11.52 15.44 -11.88
N LEU A 237 -11.24 15.98 -10.69
CA LEU A 237 -11.95 17.14 -10.17
C LEU A 237 -11.66 18.43 -10.97
N SER A 238 -10.54 18.50 -11.70
CA SER A 238 -10.24 19.64 -12.57
C SER A 238 -11.17 19.72 -13.80
N SER A 239 -11.72 18.59 -14.23
CA SER A 239 -12.54 18.48 -15.44
C SER A 239 -14.00 18.11 -15.15
N CYS A 240 -14.31 17.59 -13.95
CA CYS A 240 -15.63 17.10 -13.57
C CYS A 240 -16.02 17.55 -12.17
N ASN A 241 -17.33 17.67 -11.93
CA ASN A 241 -17.89 17.84 -10.59
C ASN A 241 -18.50 16.52 -10.11
N PRO A 242 -18.31 16.16 -8.84
CA PRO A 242 -18.91 14.94 -8.29
C PRO A 242 -20.44 15.11 -8.19
N ALA A 243 -21.19 14.12 -8.67
CA ALA A 243 -22.65 14.10 -8.58
C ALA A 243 -23.17 13.27 -7.40
N ALA A 244 -22.34 12.35 -6.89
CA ALA A 244 -22.68 11.51 -5.76
C ALA A 244 -21.43 11.01 -5.02
N LEU A 245 -21.60 10.62 -3.76
CA LEU A 245 -20.60 9.99 -2.91
C LEU A 245 -21.13 8.64 -2.39
N LEU A 246 -20.26 7.64 -2.42
CA LEU A 246 -20.47 6.36 -1.73
C LEU A 246 -19.22 6.04 -0.93
N ILE A 247 -19.40 5.59 0.32
CA ILE A 247 -18.30 5.10 1.15
C ILE A 247 -18.41 3.58 1.24
N ASP A 248 -17.42 2.88 0.69
CA ASP A 248 -17.29 1.43 0.82
C ASP A 248 -16.88 1.07 2.26
N VAL A 249 -17.85 0.70 3.09
CA VAL A 249 -17.64 0.38 4.52
C VAL A 249 -17.34 -1.09 4.79
N SER A 250 -17.43 -1.96 3.80
CA SER A 250 -17.46 -3.39 4.10
C SER A 250 -16.16 -3.99 4.57
N ALA A 251 -15.02 -3.41 4.20
CA ALA A 251 -13.75 -3.81 4.79
C ALA A 251 -13.67 -3.50 6.29
N ILE A 252 -14.46 -2.53 6.78
CA ILE A 252 -14.59 -2.20 8.20
C ILE A 252 -15.59 -3.14 8.86
N GLU A 253 -16.73 -3.42 8.20
CA GLU A 253 -17.74 -4.38 8.67
C GLU A 253 -17.11 -5.77 8.92
N GLU A 254 -16.43 -6.33 7.91
CA GLU A 254 -15.78 -7.65 7.98
C GLU A 254 -14.79 -7.72 9.14
N ARG A 255 -13.96 -6.68 9.34
CA ARG A 255 -13.00 -6.63 10.45
C ARG A 255 -13.66 -6.52 11.83
N ILE A 256 -14.86 -5.97 11.91
CA ILE A 256 -15.63 -5.91 13.17
C ILE A 256 -16.25 -7.28 13.44
N GLU A 257 -16.82 -7.92 12.41
CA GLU A 257 -17.39 -9.27 12.50
C GLU A 257 -16.34 -10.31 12.89
N ASP A 258 -15.13 -10.20 12.33
CA ASP A 258 -13.97 -11.05 12.65
C ASP A 258 -13.35 -10.74 14.04
N GLY A 259 -13.85 -9.72 14.75
CA GLY A 259 -13.34 -9.30 16.05
C GLY A 259 -11.95 -8.64 16.01
N ILE A 260 -11.43 -8.32 14.82
CA ILE A 260 -10.12 -7.67 14.62
C ILE A 260 -10.15 -6.23 15.14
N ILE A 261 -11.26 -5.52 14.94
CA ILE A 261 -11.48 -4.16 15.43
C ILE A 261 -12.82 -4.07 16.17
N SER A 262 -12.91 -3.20 17.17
CA SER A 262 -14.14 -3.00 17.95
C SER A 262 -14.74 -1.61 17.72
N LEU A 263 -16.06 -1.56 17.49
CA LEU A 263 -16.79 -0.30 17.35
C LEU A 263 -17.23 0.22 18.73
N LYS A 264 -16.71 1.39 19.11
CA LYS A 264 -16.97 2.01 20.42
C LYS A 264 -17.43 3.45 20.28
N TYR A 265 -18.33 3.87 21.17
CA TYR A 265 -18.83 5.24 21.27
C TYR A 265 -18.23 5.95 22.51
N GLU A 266 -17.56 7.09 22.31
CA GLU A 266 -17.04 7.93 23.39
C GLU A 266 -18.07 9.01 23.78
N ARG A 267 -18.59 8.95 25.00
CA ARG A 267 -19.41 10.00 25.59
C ARG A 267 -18.58 10.84 26.57
N LYS A 268 -18.49 12.15 26.32
CA LYS A 268 -17.89 13.10 27.26
C LYS A 268 -18.96 13.58 28.25
N ARG A 269 -18.73 13.40 29.55
CA ARG A 269 -19.61 13.90 30.62
C ARG A 269 -18.82 14.78 31.58
N LYS A 270 -19.47 15.79 32.15
CA LYS A 270 -18.93 16.55 33.29
C LYS A 270 -19.38 15.86 34.57
N GLU A 271 -18.43 15.42 35.39
CA GLU A 271 -18.70 14.82 36.71
C GLU A 271 -17.98 15.62 37.79
N LYS A 272 -18.62 15.79 38.95
CA LYS A 272 -17.99 16.42 40.12
C LYS A 272 -17.20 15.35 40.86
N ILE A 273 -15.88 15.44 40.80
CA ILE A 273 -14.96 14.60 41.56
C ILE A 273 -14.26 15.50 42.58
N ASN A 274 -14.44 15.22 43.87
CA ASN A 274 -13.90 16.01 44.99
C ASN A 274 -14.23 17.51 44.88
N GLY A 275 -15.49 17.85 44.61
CA GLY A 275 -15.96 19.23 44.52
C GLY A 275 -15.55 20.00 43.25
N LYS A 276 -14.68 19.44 42.40
CA LYS A 276 -14.25 20.04 41.13
C LYS A 276 -14.92 19.33 39.95
N THR A 277 -15.44 20.12 39.00
CA THR A 277 -16.04 19.58 37.78
C THR A 277 -14.95 19.12 36.82
N LYS A 278 -14.82 17.81 36.58
CA LYS A 278 -13.90 17.22 35.61
C LYS A 278 -14.67 16.70 34.40
N ARG A 279 -14.06 16.76 33.22
CA ARG A 279 -14.56 16.08 32.01
C ARG A 279 -14.07 14.64 32.05
N VAL A 280 -15.00 13.70 32.14
CA VAL A 280 -14.74 12.27 32.13
C VAL A 280 -15.19 11.70 30.78
N LYS A 281 -14.39 10.79 30.23
CA LYS A 281 -14.70 10.04 29.02
C LYS A 281 -15.27 8.69 29.42
N LYS A 282 -16.48 8.39 28.96
CA LYS A 282 -17.06 7.04 29.07
C LYS A 282 -17.06 6.41 27.70
N VAL A 283 -16.38 5.26 27.58
CA VAL A 283 -16.38 4.44 26.37
C VAL A 283 -17.48 3.39 26.53
N ILE A 284 -18.32 3.24 25.51
CA ILE A 284 -19.47 2.34 25.50
C ILE A 284 -19.39 1.50 24.24
N ASP A 285 -19.55 0.18 24.36
CA ASP A 285 -19.64 -0.71 23.21
C ASP A 285 -20.95 -0.45 22.44
N VAL A 286 -20.88 -0.48 21.12
CA VAL A 286 -22.04 -0.20 20.25
C VAL A 286 -22.82 -1.50 20.05
N PRO A 287 -24.12 -1.56 20.42
CA PRO A 287 -24.97 -2.72 20.14
C PRO A 287 -25.05 -3.01 18.64
N ASN A 288 -25.14 -4.29 18.26
CA ASN A 288 -25.18 -4.73 16.85
C ASN A 288 -26.30 -4.02 16.04
N VAL A 289 -27.49 -3.86 16.61
CA VAL A 289 -28.60 -3.15 15.94
C VAL A 289 -28.25 -1.70 15.57
N ILE A 290 -27.40 -1.04 16.36
CA ILE A 290 -26.94 0.32 16.09
C ILE A 290 -25.80 0.30 15.07
N SER A 291 -24.88 -0.68 15.12
CA SER A 291 -23.84 -0.82 14.11
C SER A 291 -24.42 -1.08 12.73
N ASP A 292 -25.43 -1.95 12.61
CA ASP A 292 -26.05 -2.28 11.32
C ASP A 292 -26.70 -1.04 10.70
N LYS A 293 -27.42 -0.25 11.50
CA LYS A 293 -28.00 1.02 11.07
C LYS A 293 -26.94 2.05 10.68
N LEU A 294 -25.83 2.09 11.41
CA LEU A 294 -24.71 2.98 11.14
C LEU A 294 -24.09 2.63 9.79
N PHE A 295 -23.78 1.36 9.55
CA PHE A 295 -23.16 0.92 8.31
C PHE A 295 -24.08 1.06 7.11
N LEU A 296 -25.36 0.74 7.26
CA LEU A 296 -26.36 0.98 6.22
C LEU A 296 -26.44 2.46 5.83
N ARG A 297 -26.32 3.37 6.81
CA ARG A 297 -26.25 4.82 6.52
C ARG A 297 -24.92 5.20 5.89
N LEU A 298 -23.78 4.72 6.38
CA LEU A 298 -22.48 5.09 5.82
C LEU A 298 -22.28 4.54 4.40
N GLY A 299 -22.81 3.35 4.11
CA GLY A 299 -22.79 2.71 2.80
C GLY A 299 -23.88 3.19 1.84
N ALA A 300 -24.68 4.18 2.20
CA ALA A 300 -25.66 4.77 1.28
C ALA A 300 -24.97 5.63 0.21
N VAL A 301 -25.61 5.74 -0.96
CA VAL A 301 -25.22 6.71 -1.99
C VAL A 301 -25.85 8.06 -1.65
N TYR A 302 -25.01 9.09 -1.55
CA TYR A 302 -25.40 10.46 -1.25
C TYR A 302 -25.25 11.33 -2.49
N GLU A 303 -26.33 11.96 -2.94
CA GLU A 303 -26.27 12.93 -4.04
C GLU A 303 -25.59 14.23 -3.59
N ILE A 304 -24.85 14.84 -4.50
CA ILE A 304 -24.10 16.08 -4.27
C ILE A 304 -24.62 17.14 -5.22
N ASP A 305 -24.95 18.31 -4.68
CA ASP A 305 -25.40 19.44 -5.48
C ASP A 305 -24.24 20.23 -6.10
N SER A 306 -24.55 21.29 -6.85
CA SER A 306 -23.55 22.15 -7.47
C SER A 306 -22.67 22.92 -6.47
N ASN A 307 -23.09 23.06 -5.22
CA ASN A 307 -22.37 23.72 -4.14
C ASN A 307 -21.50 22.74 -3.32
N LEU A 308 -21.48 21.45 -3.69
CA LEU A 308 -20.84 20.37 -2.94
C LEU A 308 -21.50 20.07 -1.59
N ASP A 309 -22.76 20.43 -1.44
CA ASP A 309 -23.59 20.05 -0.32
C ASP A 309 -24.28 18.71 -0.61
N ILE A 310 -24.51 17.93 0.44
CA ILE A 310 -25.19 16.65 0.32
C ILE A 310 -26.69 16.90 0.38
N VAL A 311 -27.37 16.55 -0.71
CA VAL A 311 -28.82 16.67 -0.82
C VAL A 311 -29.47 15.93 0.34
N SER A 312 -30.43 16.55 1.03
CA SER A 312 -31.12 16.04 2.24
C SER A 312 -30.36 16.06 3.57
N LEU A 313 -29.09 16.52 3.59
CA LEU A 313 -28.30 16.71 4.82
C LEU A 313 -27.63 18.09 4.90
N GLU A 314 -28.17 19.05 4.15
CA GLU A 314 -27.65 20.40 3.91
C GLU A 314 -27.25 21.17 5.20
N GLU A 315 -28.04 21.03 6.27
CA GLU A 315 -27.79 21.74 7.54
C GLU A 315 -26.62 21.17 8.36
N SER A 316 -26.21 19.92 8.10
CA SER A 316 -25.32 19.18 8.99
C SER A 316 -24.00 18.73 8.36
N THR A 317 -23.87 18.79 7.03
CA THR A 317 -22.74 18.21 6.33
C THR A 317 -22.33 19.00 5.09
N LYS A 318 -21.03 19.23 4.93
CA LYS A 318 -20.43 19.84 3.74
C LYS A 318 -19.28 19.00 3.22
N ILE A 319 -19.13 18.91 1.91
CA ILE A 319 -17.92 18.35 1.30
C ILE A 319 -16.91 19.47 1.16
N ASN A 320 -15.84 19.41 1.95
CA ASN A 320 -14.72 20.33 1.81
C ASN A 320 -13.81 19.87 0.69
N ARG A 321 -13.72 20.68 -0.36
CA ARG A 321 -12.84 20.44 -1.50
C ARG A 321 -11.44 20.96 -1.19
N ASN A 322 -10.52 20.05 -0.90
CA ASN A 322 -9.10 20.35 -0.90
C ASN A 322 -8.46 19.84 -2.20
N LYS A 323 -7.39 20.49 -2.69
CA LYS A 323 -6.58 20.08 -3.84
C LYS A 323 -5.84 18.74 -3.65
N LYS A 324 -6.20 17.92 -2.66
CA LYS A 324 -5.61 16.60 -2.40
C LYS A 324 -6.65 15.56 -1.96
N HIS A 325 -7.75 16.01 -1.35
CA HIS A 325 -8.80 15.16 -0.80
C HIS A 325 -10.16 15.86 -0.87
N CYS A 326 -11.24 15.11 -1.11
CA CYS A 326 -12.59 15.52 -0.72
C CYS A 326 -12.82 15.01 0.70
N LEU A 327 -13.00 15.94 1.66
CA LEU A 327 -13.27 15.60 3.05
C LEU A 327 -14.73 15.83 3.37
N PHE A 328 -15.38 14.81 3.93
CA PHE A 328 -16.71 14.95 4.52
C PHE A 328 -16.58 15.62 5.89
N ILE A 329 -17.16 16.82 6.05
CA ILE A 329 -17.18 17.52 7.33
C ILE A 329 -18.61 17.53 7.82
N ARG A 330 -18.84 16.94 8.99
CA ARG A 330 -20.07 17.11 9.74
C ARG A 330 -19.90 18.32 10.66
N ASN A 331 -20.68 19.37 10.44
CA ASN A 331 -20.74 20.49 11.37
C ASN A 331 -21.58 20.05 12.58
N TYR A 332 -21.06 20.28 13.79
CA TYR A 332 -21.75 20.01 15.06
C TYR A 332 -22.42 21.28 15.58
#